data_AF-A0A8I2ZAJ4-F1
#
_entry.id   AF-A0A8I2ZAJ4-F1
#
_cell.length_a   1.000
_cell.length_b   1.000
_cell.length_c   1.000
_cell.angle_alpha   90.00
_cell.angle_beta   90.00
_cell.angle_gamma   90.00
#
_symmetry.space_group_name_H-M   'P 1'
#
loop_
_entity.id
_entity.type
_entity.pdbx_description
1 polymer ?
#
loop_
_entity_poly.entity_id
_entity_poly.type
_entity_poly.pdbx_seq_one_letter_code
_entity_poly.pdbx_strand_id
1 'polypeptide(L)'
;MGNVIGDPFALASISIAMLAWVIAFISSIVAAVQTNDLPNLAWWILALEVGIVGAVFFVVASDTIQTYHVALTAYQTLALATLSILLNRIVYDGRGAMQAASAGYVLLSVVMALWMIYFGSAPSASPRAYVDSFALQKEGHGSRNTMTYGTGRPET
;
A
#
# COMPACT_ATOMS: atom_id res chain seq x y z
N MET A 1 -20.21 8.92 -7.32
CA MET A 1 -19.71 9.07 -5.93
C MET A 1 -19.52 7.69 -5.31
N GLY A 2 -18.44 7.00 -5.70
CA GLY A 2 -18.07 5.65 -5.22
C GLY A 2 -16.56 5.48 -5.09
N ASN A 3 -15.81 6.58 -4.91
CA ASN A 3 -14.37 6.63 -5.14
C ASN A 3 -13.52 5.89 -4.11
N VAL A 4 -13.99 5.76 -2.87
CA VAL A 4 -13.21 5.06 -1.83
C VAL A 4 -13.49 3.55 -1.88
N ILE A 5 -14.66 3.12 -2.36
CA ILE A 5 -15.02 1.69 -2.51
C ILE A 5 -14.46 1.09 -3.81
N GLY A 6 -13.95 1.91 -4.73
CA GLY A 6 -13.56 1.50 -6.09
C GLY A 6 -12.32 0.60 -6.20
N ASP A 7 -11.46 0.52 -5.17
CA ASP A 7 -10.32 -0.41 -5.16
C ASP A 7 -9.99 -0.93 -3.75
N PRO A 8 -10.45 -2.14 -3.39
CA PRO A 8 -10.22 -2.73 -2.07
C PRO A 8 -8.73 -3.02 -1.80
N PHE A 9 -7.91 -3.22 -2.84
CA PHE A 9 -6.49 -3.45 -2.67
C PHE A 9 -5.75 -2.17 -2.26
N ALA A 10 -6.06 -1.04 -2.89
CA ALA A 10 -5.50 0.25 -2.52
C ALA A 10 -5.87 0.63 -1.08
N LEU A 11 -7.13 0.44 -0.69
CA LEU A 11 -7.59 0.67 0.69
C LEU A 11 -6.87 -0.20 1.72
N ALA A 12 -6.81 -1.51 1.47
CA ALA A 12 -6.16 -2.45 2.39
C ALA A 12 -4.67 -2.12 2.55
N SER A 13 -3.97 -1.84 1.44
CA SER A 13 -2.54 -1.51 1.47
C SER A 13 -2.25 -0.15 2.13
N ILE A 14 -3.12 0.86 1.98
CA ILE A 14 -3.02 2.13 2.72
C ILE A 14 -3.15 1.90 4.23
N SER A 15 -4.09 1.05 4.67
CA SER A 15 -4.22 0.71 6.08
C SER A 15 -2.97 0.02 6.62
N ILE A 16 -2.40 -0.93 5.86
CA ILE A 16 -1.16 -1.60 6.24
C ILE A 16 0.00 -0.61 6.29
N ALA A 17 0.13 0.29 5.30
CA ALA A 17 1.16 1.32 5.27
C ALA A 17 1.09 2.25 6.50
N MET A 18 -0.11 2.68 6.89
CA MET A 18 -0.30 3.51 8.08
C MET A 18 0.11 2.79 9.36
N LEU A 19 -0.24 1.52 9.52
CA LEU A 19 0.20 0.71 10.67
C LEU A 19 1.72 0.54 10.68
N ALA A 20 2.31 0.24 9.52
CA ALA A 20 3.76 0.14 9.34
C ALA A 20 4.48 1.43 9.77
N TRP A 21 3.93 2.56 9.33
CA TRP A 21 4.45 3.88 9.64
C TRP A 21 4.39 4.17 11.14
N VAL A 22 3.27 3.85 11.80
CA VAL A 22 3.13 4.02 13.27
C VAL A 22 4.15 3.17 14.01
N ILE A 23 4.35 1.91 13.60
CA ILE A 23 5.36 1.02 14.19
C ILE A 23 6.77 1.60 14.00
N ALA A 24 7.10 2.04 12.79
CA ALA A 24 8.40 2.65 12.48
C ALA A 24 8.63 3.94 13.28
N PHE A 25 7.61 4.78 13.41
CA PHE A 25 7.66 6.06 14.13
C PHE A 25 7.89 5.86 15.64
N ILE A 26 7.04 5.06 16.29
CA ILE A 26 7.14 4.81 17.74
C ILE A 26 8.46 4.12 18.06
N SER A 27 8.84 3.10 17.28
CA SER A 27 10.09 2.38 17.51
C SER A 27 11.31 3.26 17.27
N SER A 28 11.25 4.20 16.31
CA SER A 28 12.32 5.19 16.09
C SER A 28 12.45 6.17 17.26
N ILE A 29 11.36 6.60 17.88
CA ILE A 29 11.40 7.42 19.11
C ILE A 29 12.09 6.64 20.23
N VAL A 30 11.66 5.40 20.46
CA VAL A 30 12.24 4.54 21.51
C VAL A 30 13.72 4.28 21.25
N ALA A 31 14.08 3.98 20.00
CA ALA A 31 15.47 3.82 19.59
C ALA A 31 16.28 5.10 19.84
N ALA A 32 15.79 6.27 19.44
CA ALA A 32 16.48 7.54 19.65
C ALA A 32 16.73 7.83 21.13
N VAL A 33 15.74 7.58 22.00
CA VAL A 33 15.90 7.80 23.45
C VAL A 33 16.87 6.80 24.09
N GLN A 34 16.85 5.53 23.66
CA GLN A 34 17.71 4.51 24.24
C GLN A 34 19.15 4.55 23.70
N THR A 35 19.33 4.93 22.43
CA THR A 35 20.60 4.76 21.72
C THR A 35 21.34 6.07 21.50
N ASN A 36 20.65 7.20 21.32
CA ASN A 36 21.20 8.46 20.79
C ASN A 36 21.98 8.32 19.46
N ASP A 37 21.97 7.14 18.83
CA ASP A 37 22.72 6.81 17.61
C ASP A 37 21.81 6.72 16.38
N LEU A 38 20.52 7.04 16.54
CA LEU A 38 19.59 7.02 15.40
C LEU A 38 19.99 8.11 14.39
N PRO A 39 20.26 7.77 13.12
CA PRO A 39 20.63 8.77 12.12
C PRO A 39 19.51 9.79 11.91
N ASN A 40 19.85 11.07 11.75
CA ASN A 40 18.88 12.12 11.42
C ASN A 40 18.09 11.83 10.13
N LEU A 41 18.68 11.03 9.23
CA LEU A 41 18.04 10.55 8.01
C LEU A 41 16.75 9.76 8.30
N ALA A 42 16.66 9.06 9.44
CA ALA A 42 15.46 8.31 9.83
C ALA A 42 14.23 9.21 9.98
N TRP A 43 14.40 10.38 10.61
CA TRP A 43 13.32 11.36 10.78
C TRP A 43 12.86 11.94 9.44
N TRP A 44 13.81 12.19 8.54
CA TRP A 44 13.50 12.65 7.18
C TRP A 44 12.69 11.60 6.40
N ILE A 45 13.12 10.34 6.45
CA ILE A 45 12.40 9.24 5.81
C ILE A 45 11.00 9.09 6.40
N LEU A 46 10.81 9.14 7.72
CA LEU A 46 9.48 9.08 8.33
C LEU A 46 8.54 10.19 7.83
N ALA A 47 9.03 11.42 7.70
CA ALA A 47 8.26 12.54 7.16
C ALA A 47 7.93 12.34 5.67
N LEU A 48 8.86 11.78 4.91
CA LEU A 48 8.68 11.49 3.49
C LEU A 48 7.65 10.36 3.28
N GLU A 49 7.74 9.28 4.05
CA GLU A 49 6.84 8.11 3.99
C GLU A 49 5.39 8.48 4.29
N VAL A 50 5.13 9.28 5.35
CA VAL A 50 3.74 9.74 5.62
C VAL A 50 3.22 10.64 4.49
N GLY A 51 4.10 11.44 3.87
CA GLY A 51 3.76 12.23 2.69
C GLY A 51 3.36 11.36 1.50
N ILE A 52 4.07 10.26 1.25
CA ILE A 52 3.74 9.31 0.18
C ILE A 52 2.44 8.57 0.47
N VAL A 53 2.23 8.09 1.70
CA VAL A 53 0.97 7.43 2.09
C VAL A 53 -0.21 8.40 1.90
N GLY A 54 -0.03 9.67 2.27
CA GLY A 54 -1.01 10.73 2.04
C GLY A 54 -1.25 11.02 0.55
N ALA A 55 -0.20 11.06 -0.27
CA ALA A 55 -0.31 11.25 -1.71
C ALA A 55 -1.05 10.09 -2.40
N VAL A 56 -0.76 8.84 -1.99
CA VAL A 56 -1.48 7.65 -2.48
C VAL A 56 -2.95 7.72 -2.08
N PHE A 57 -3.24 8.04 -0.81
CA PHE A 57 -4.61 8.22 -0.35
C PHE A 57 -5.36 9.30 -1.16
N PHE A 58 -4.73 10.45 -1.38
CA PHE A 58 -5.33 11.54 -2.16
C PHE A 58 -5.63 11.10 -3.59
N VAL A 59 -4.66 10.53 -4.30
CA VAL A 59 -4.80 10.11 -5.71
C VAL A 59 -5.87 9.03 -5.88
N VAL A 60 -6.00 8.10 -4.92
CA VAL A 60 -7.05 7.08 -4.90
C VAL A 60 -8.41 7.71 -4.58
N ALA A 61 -8.49 8.58 -3.57
CA ALA A 61 -9.75 9.24 -3.18
C ALA A 61 -10.29 10.16 -4.28
N SER A 62 -9.42 10.80 -5.07
CA SER A 62 -9.81 11.66 -6.19
C SER A 62 -10.03 10.93 -7.51
N ASP A 63 -9.78 9.62 -7.59
CA ASP A 63 -9.83 8.82 -8.84
C ASP A 63 -8.97 9.44 -9.96
N THR A 64 -7.81 9.98 -9.60
CA THR A 64 -6.86 10.61 -10.55
C THR A 64 -5.63 9.75 -10.79
N ILE A 65 -5.74 8.44 -10.60
CA ILE A 65 -4.62 7.49 -10.75
C ILE A 65 -4.02 7.58 -12.16
N GLN A 66 -4.86 7.65 -13.21
CA GLN A 66 -4.39 7.73 -14.59
C GLN A 66 -3.53 8.98 -14.86
N THR A 67 -3.78 10.10 -14.18
CA THR A 67 -3.02 11.34 -14.36
C THR A 67 -1.72 11.35 -13.57
N TYR A 68 -1.73 10.85 -12.33
CA TYR A 68 -0.60 11.03 -11.39
C TYR A 68 0.23 9.78 -11.15
N HIS A 69 -0.11 8.62 -11.73
CA HIS A 69 0.62 7.37 -11.51
C HIS A 69 2.13 7.48 -11.76
N VAL A 70 2.57 8.18 -12.81
CA VAL A 70 3.99 8.37 -13.12
C VAL A 70 4.70 9.21 -12.05
N ALA A 71 4.07 10.28 -11.58
CA ALA A 71 4.64 11.11 -10.52
C ALA A 71 4.72 10.33 -9.20
N LEU A 72 3.67 9.56 -8.88
CA LEU A 72 3.58 8.76 -7.67
C LEU A 72 4.68 7.69 -7.61
N THR A 73 4.93 6.97 -8.70
CA THR A 73 5.99 5.95 -8.76
C THR A 73 7.39 6.56 -8.72
N ALA A 74 7.59 7.75 -9.29
CA ALA A 74 8.85 8.48 -9.19
C ALA A 74 9.16 8.88 -7.74
N TYR A 75 8.18 9.43 -7.01
CA TYR A 75 8.34 9.75 -5.59
C TYR A 75 8.59 8.50 -4.73
N GLN A 76 7.88 7.40 -5.00
CA GLN A 76 8.10 6.12 -4.33
C GLN A 76 9.51 5.55 -4.58
N THR A 77 10.05 5.72 -5.79
CA THR A 77 11.40 5.26 -6.11
C THR A 77 12.46 6.03 -5.32
N LEU A 78 12.33 7.36 -5.23
CA LEU A 78 13.22 8.20 -4.43
C LEU A 78 13.19 7.81 -2.95
N ALA A 79 11.99 7.59 -2.43
CA ALA A 79 11.76 7.20 -1.06
C ALA A 79 12.36 5.83 -0.74
N LEU A 80 12.09 4.82 -1.59
CA LEU A 80 12.63 3.47 -1.41
C LEU A 80 14.17 3.45 -1.48
N ALA A 81 14.77 4.23 -2.37
CA ALA A 81 16.23 4.35 -2.45
C ALA A 81 16.82 4.94 -1.16
N THR A 82 16.20 5.99 -0.63
CA THR A 82 16.63 6.65 0.61
C THR A 82 16.44 5.74 1.83
N LEU A 83 15.31 5.03 1.88
CA LEU A 83 14.97 4.02 2.88
C LEU A 83 15.97 2.86 2.89
N SER A 84 16.40 2.40 1.71
CA SER A 84 17.40 1.32 1.58
C SER A 84 18.75 1.70 2.18
N ILE A 85 19.17 2.97 2.01
CA ILE A 85 20.41 3.48 2.62
C ILE A 85 20.32 3.48 4.15
N LEU A 86 19.17 3.87 4.71
CA LEU A 86 18.94 3.81 6.15
C LEU A 86 18.95 2.36 6.65
N LEU A 87 18.19 1.48 6.00
CA LEU A 87 18.06 0.08 6.39
C LEU A 87 19.42 -0.63 6.43
N ASN A 88 20.29 -0.39 5.46
CA ASN A 88 21.65 -0.95 5.46
C ASN A 88 22.44 -0.62 6.74
N ARG A 89 22.12 0.49 7.43
CA ARG A 89 22.79 0.89 8.67
C ARG A 89 22.11 0.35 9.93
N ILE A 90 20.78 0.38 9.99
CA ILE A 90 20.03 0.09 11.23
C ILE A 90 19.55 -1.36 11.33
N VAL A 91 19.53 -2.12 10.22
CA VAL A 91 18.95 -3.49 10.21
C VAL A 91 19.82 -4.51 10.95
N TYR A 92 21.14 -4.30 10.95
CA TYR A 92 22.10 -5.19 11.61
C TYR A 92 22.40 -4.81 13.06
N ASP A 93 21.70 -3.79 13.60
CA ASP A 93 21.88 -3.44 14.99
C ASP A 93 21.29 -4.53 15.90
N GLY A 94 22.06 -4.93 16.92
CA GLY A 94 21.67 -6.00 17.85
C GLY A 94 20.63 -5.58 18.89
N ARG A 95 20.25 -4.30 18.94
CA ARG A 95 19.37 -3.76 19.98
C ARG A 95 17.91 -3.86 19.57
N GLY A 96 17.07 -4.36 20.47
CA GLY A 96 15.65 -4.62 20.20
C GLY A 96 14.86 -3.40 19.70
N ALA A 97 15.17 -2.18 20.18
CA ALA A 97 14.50 -0.96 19.72
C ALA A 97 14.85 -0.61 18.26
N MET A 98 16.11 -0.76 17.86
CA MET A 98 16.53 -0.55 16.46
C MET A 98 16.01 -1.65 15.54
N GLN A 99 15.92 -2.89 16.02
CA GLN A 99 15.30 -3.99 15.28
C GLN A 99 13.79 -3.79 15.07
N ALA A 100 13.09 -3.26 16.07
CA ALA A 100 11.67 -2.93 15.93
C ALA A 100 11.47 -1.78 14.91
N ALA A 101 12.35 -0.77 14.95
CA ALA A 101 12.32 0.33 13.98
C ALA A 101 12.62 -0.19 12.56
N SER A 102 13.66 -1.01 12.40
CA SER A 102 14.02 -1.59 11.10
C SER A 102 12.91 -2.48 10.54
N ALA A 103 12.21 -3.26 11.37
CA ALA A 103 11.05 -4.03 10.95
C ALA A 103 9.92 -3.15 10.38
N GLY A 104 9.63 -2.01 11.03
CA GLY A 104 8.66 -1.04 10.52
C GLY A 104 9.07 -0.46 9.16
N TYR A 105 10.34 -0.07 9.01
CA TYR A 105 10.90 0.43 7.76
C TYR A 105 10.91 -0.63 6.63
N VAL A 106 11.18 -1.90 6.96
CA VAL A 106 11.08 -3.01 5.99
C VAL A 106 9.63 -3.24 5.56
N LEU A 107 8.67 -3.16 6.48
CA LEU A 107 7.26 -3.33 6.12
C LEU A 107 6.79 -2.21 5.17
N LEU A 108 7.22 -0.97 5.41
CA LEU A 108 6.99 0.16 4.51
C LEU A 108 7.60 -0.10 3.12
N SER A 109 8.84 -0.59 3.05
CA SER A 109 9.52 -0.85 1.77
C SER A 109 8.79 -1.90 0.92
N VAL A 110 8.22 -2.92 1.56
CA VAL A 110 7.40 -3.94 0.88
C VAL A 110 6.11 -3.32 0.33
N VAL A 111 5.42 -2.50 1.11
CA VAL A 111 4.18 -1.84 0.65
C VAL A 111 4.47 -0.89 -0.52
N MET A 112 5.57 -0.15 -0.47
CA MET A 112 5.98 0.72 -1.58
C MET A 112 6.30 -0.09 -2.84
N ALA A 113 6.98 -1.23 -2.72
CA ALA A 113 7.24 -2.12 -3.85
C ALA A 113 5.93 -2.62 -4.49
N LEU A 114 4.94 -2.98 -3.66
CA LEU A 114 3.60 -3.36 -4.15
C LEU A 114 2.90 -2.20 -4.86
N TRP A 115 2.97 -0.99 -4.30
CA TRP A 115 2.43 0.21 -4.94
C TRP A 115 3.14 0.56 -6.24
N MET A 116 4.46 0.40 -6.33
CA MET A 116 5.18 0.62 -7.58
C MET A 116 4.76 -0.38 -8.67
N ILE A 117 4.52 -1.64 -8.34
CA ILE A 117 3.98 -2.63 -9.29
C ILE A 117 2.55 -2.26 -9.68
N TYR A 118 1.72 -1.86 -8.71
CA TYR A 118 0.31 -1.56 -8.93
C TYR A 118 0.09 -0.28 -9.77
N PHE A 119 0.77 0.82 -9.41
CA PHE A 119 0.65 2.11 -10.10
C PHE A 119 1.59 2.23 -11.32
N GLY A 120 2.71 1.51 -11.32
CA GLY A 120 3.70 1.56 -12.41
C GLY A 120 3.44 0.60 -13.56
N SER A 121 2.58 -0.41 -13.39
CA SER A 121 2.18 -1.29 -14.49
C SER A 121 1.04 -0.69 -15.32
N ALA A 122 1.11 -0.89 -16.65
CA ALA A 122 0.08 -0.43 -17.58
C ALA A 122 -1.30 -1.03 -17.20
N PRO A 123 -2.42 -0.31 -17.46
CA PRO A 123 -3.77 -0.78 -17.13
C PRO A 123 -4.13 -2.16 -17.72
N SER A 124 -3.44 -2.61 -18.76
CA SER A 124 -3.61 -3.90 -19.45
C SER A 124 -2.70 -5.03 -18.92
N ALA A 125 -1.89 -4.78 -17.89
CA ALA A 125 -0.97 -5.77 -17.36
C ALA A 125 -1.68 -6.79 -16.44
N SER A 126 -1.47 -8.08 -16.74
CA SER A 126 -1.97 -9.28 -16.04
C SER A 126 -1.99 -9.22 -14.49
N PRO A 127 -1.06 -8.55 -13.77
CA PRO A 127 -1.10 -8.50 -12.30
C PRO A 127 -2.32 -7.78 -11.73
N ARG A 128 -2.85 -6.75 -12.41
CA ARG A 128 -4.02 -6.00 -11.94
C ARG A 128 -5.30 -6.84 -11.98
N ALA A 129 -5.46 -7.64 -13.04
CA ALA A 129 -6.56 -8.59 -13.19
C ALA A 129 -6.49 -9.75 -12.17
N TYR A 130 -5.29 -10.19 -11.80
CA TYR A 130 -5.12 -11.23 -10.77
C TYR A 130 -5.50 -10.72 -9.37
N VAL A 131 -5.11 -9.50 -9.01
CA VAL A 131 -5.49 -8.89 -7.72
C VAL A 131 -6.99 -8.58 -7.66
N ASP A 132 -7.57 -8.09 -8.76
CA ASP A 132 -9.02 -7.84 -8.87
C ASP A 132 -9.86 -9.13 -8.82
N SER A 133 -9.30 -10.27 -9.26
CA SER A 133 -9.99 -11.57 -9.19
C SER A 133 -10.31 -12.03 -7.76
N PHE A 134 -9.50 -11.65 -6.77
CA PHE A 134 -9.77 -11.93 -5.36
C PHE A 134 -10.78 -10.95 -4.73
N ALA A 135 -10.93 -9.75 -5.31
CA ALA A 135 -11.98 -8.80 -4.91
C ALA A 135 -13.36 -9.23 -5.43
N LEU A 136 -13.43 -9.67 -6.70
CA LEU A 136 -14.65 -10.16 -7.35
C LEU A 136 -15.23 -11.44 -6.71
N GLN A 137 -14.40 -12.28 -6.09
CA GLN A 137 -14.88 -13.49 -5.41
C GLN A 137 -15.64 -13.22 -4.10
N LYS A 138 -15.51 -12.01 -3.52
CA LYS A 138 -16.17 -11.69 -2.24
C LYS A 138 -17.66 -11.38 -2.37
N GLU A 139 -18.15 -11.05 -3.57
CA GLU A 139 -19.59 -10.79 -3.82
C GLU A 139 -20.34 -12.01 -4.41
N GLY A 140 -19.66 -13.14 -4.64
CA GLY A 140 -20.25 -14.31 -5.30
C GLY A 140 -21.09 -15.27 -4.44
N HIS A 141 -21.21 -15.03 -3.13
CA HIS A 141 -21.93 -15.94 -2.21
C HIS A 141 -23.36 -15.50 -1.85
N GLY A 142 -23.97 -14.61 -2.62
CA GLY A 142 -25.34 -14.13 -2.39
C GLY A 142 -26.22 -14.22 -3.63
N SER A 143 -27.00 -15.29 -3.74
CA SER A 143 -28.22 -15.37 -4.56
C SER A 143 -28.08 -15.19 -6.08
N ARG A 144 -27.70 -16.27 -6.77
CA ARG A 144 -28.12 -16.47 -8.17
C ARG A 144 -28.96 -17.74 -8.29
N ASN A 145 -30.11 -17.74 -7.62
CA ASN A 145 -31.16 -18.73 -7.81
C ASN A 145 -32.22 -18.13 -8.76
N THR A 146 -31.91 -18.09 -10.06
CA THR A 146 -32.92 -17.83 -11.10
C THR A 146 -33.25 -19.15 -11.78
N MET A 147 -34.16 -19.88 -11.16
CA MET A 147 -34.81 -21.05 -11.75
C MET A 147 -35.86 -20.53 -12.76
N THR A 148 -35.48 -20.43 -14.03
CA THR A 148 -36.42 -20.16 -15.13
C THR A 148 -37.13 -21.47 -15.47
N TYR A 149 -38.29 -21.71 -14.85
CA TYR A 149 -39.20 -22.79 -15.24
C TYR A 149 -40.56 -22.20 -15.63
N GLY A 150 -40.86 -22.30 -16.94
CA GLY A 150 -42.21 -22.36 -17.49
C GLY A 150 -42.98 -21.05 -17.66
N THR A 151 -43.19 -20.63 -18.91
CA THR A 151 -44.50 -20.15 -19.39
C THR A 151 -44.53 -19.99 -20.91
N GLY A 152 -45.41 -20.77 -21.57
CA GLY A 152 -46.26 -20.29 -22.67
C GLY A 152 -45.71 -20.29 -24.10
N ARG A 153 -45.97 -21.38 -24.84
CA ARG A 153 -46.01 -21.42 -26.32
C ARG A 153 -47.34 -20.80 -26.78
N PRO A 154 -47.37 -19.84 -27.72
CA PRO A 154 -48.61 -19.47 -28.41
C PRO A 154 -48.72 -20.25 -29.73
N GLU A 155 -49.83 -20.97 -29.89
CA GLU A 155 -50.29 -21.50 -31.17
C GLU A 155 -51.00 -20.36 -31.93
N THR A 156 -50.59 -20.09 -33.17
CA THR A 156 -51.45 -19.81 -34.35
C THR A 156 -50.62 -19.92 -35.61
#